data_AF-A0A066X5S8-F1
#
_entry.id   AF-A0A066X5S8-F1
#
_cell.length_a   1.000
_cell.length_b   1.000
_cell.length_c   1.000
_cell.angle_alpha   90.00
_cell.angle_beta   90.00
_cell.angle_gamma   90.00
#
_symmetry.space_group_name_H-M   'P 1'
#
loop_
_entity.id
_entity.type
_entity.pdbx_description
1 polymer ?
#
loop_
_entity_poly.entity_id
_entity_poly.type
_entity_poly.pdbx_seq_one_letter_code
_entity_poly.pdbx_strand_id
1 'polypeptide(L)'
;MGSQAWNLPAPVDDPDSMLSRKFGRETVNYFAGSVLNRVGWLRTDHTFIRAAFQFKETKFMLLKNLSPLTSAPTKVQFVSFEDVKPLTTEDPFGPSEEDLIKNFDSTFTKPLIVFLGLEESADVPFEYKGLKGRPWFAVDVTPRGSYADAANKLIEAQASKGYKFLEGMRPMTLEPDAAGIYAQARSITDWNTRHKFCAGCGQPSLSGNTGYKRLCPPTDLAGSDTPRERAECATRKGVSNISFPRTDPTMIAAVISSDGQKVLLGRNKRYPPNWYSTLAGFIEPGESIEESVRREVLEESGVRVGRVVIHSSQPWPYPASLMIGAIAQALPDGETIDLGNDPELEDAQWYPLEVVRDALKYGVSGLGEPAPEGYKEGGLRLPPPTAIANRLLTAVVEGYATAVPKIRPAQAQQFPAMYHLAKGLYLLATSKEEYSVILLGLDNAGKTTFHEQVKSLFLPGNPDPKLKTVPTVGQNVSTITLPDMYLKIWDVGGQHSLRRLWQSYYASAHAIVFIIDSTDIGNGTLENDSSGRLDECRLVLEDVLQHSETEGVPVLVLANKQDREDCVEVVRIKEGLVKKVFEGEKASSIRDSRVLPVSALTGTGVKEAVEWSSTMDGCLRGMIFTTEEETV
;
A
#
# COMPACT_ATOMS: atom_id res chain seq x y z
N MET A 1 17.26 19.90 -20.34
CA MET A 1 16.34 18.92 -19.71
C MET A 1 16.56 19.04 -18.22
N GLY A 2 15.60 19.62 -17.49
CA GLY A 2 15.75 19.84 -16.04
C GLY A 2 15.80 18.50 -15.32
N SER A 3 16.79 18.32 -14.44
CA SER A 3 16.88 17.16 -13.57
C SER A 3 15.66 17.14 -12.65
N GLN A 4 14.72 16.22 -12.89
CA GLN A 4 13.73 15.88 -11.87
C GLN A 4 14.51 15.44 -10.63
N ALA A 5 14.39 16.20 -9.53
CA ALA A 5 14.90 15.77 -8.25
C ALA A 5 14.17 14.47 -7.89
N TRP A 6 14.93 13.39 -7.75
CA TRP A 6 14.42 12.07 -7.40
C TRP A 6 14.09 12.02 -5.90
N ASN A 7 13.14 12.83 -5.45
CA ASN A 7 12.71 12.78 -4.05
C ASN A 7 11.79 11.57 -3.85
N LEU A 8 12.07 10.74 -2.84
CA LEU A 8 11.13 9.71 -2.41
C LEU A 8 9.81 10.38 -2.01
N PRO A 9 8.68 10.05 -2.66
CA PRO A 9 7.40 10.63 -2.27
C PRO A 9 7.07 10.21 -0.84
N ALA A 10 6.80 11.18 0.02
CA ALA A 10 6.28 10.90 1.35
C ALA A 10 4.89 10.24 1.25
N PRO A 11 4.49 9.42 2.24
CA PRO A 11 3.10 9.01 2.41
C PRO A 11 2.17 10.22 2.23
N VAL A 12 1.08 10.02 1.48
CA VAL A 12 0.16 11.11 1.20
C VAL A 12 -0.64 11.37 2.48
N ASP A 13 -0.15 12.31 3.29
CA ASP A 13 -0.89 12.86 4.44
C ASP A 13 -2.06 13.75 4.02
N ASP A 14 -2.27 13.94 2.71
CA ASP A 14 -3.45 14.63 2.18
C ASP A 14 -4.72 13.82 2.53
N PRO A 15 -5.57 14.34 3.44
CA PRO A 15 -6.78 13.66 3.85
C PRO A 15 -7.80 13.53 2.71
N ASP A 16 -7.57 14.20 1.58
CA ASP A 16 -8.55 14.34 0.51
C ASP A 16 -8.26 13.52 -0.75
N SER A 17 -7.25 12.63 -0.72
CA SER A 17 -7.03 11.68 -1.80
C SER A 17 -8.21 10.70 -1.91
N MET A 18 -8.55 10.25 -3.13
CA MET A 18 -9.62 9.27 -3.37
C MET A 18 -9.45 8.02 -2.50
N LEU A 19 -8.22 7.54 -2.35
CA LEU A 19 -7.89 6.38 -1.51
C LEU A 19 -8.08 6.69 -0.02
N SER A 20 -7.67 7.87 0.44
CA SER A 20 -7.88 8.33 1.82
C SER A 20 -9.38 8.41 2.17
N ARG A 21 -10.22 8.85 1.22
CA ARG A 21 -11.68 8.90 1.41
C ARG A 21 -12.31 7.52 1.48
N LYS A 22 -11.87 6.59 0.63
CA LYS A 22 -12.44 5.25 0.53
C LYS A 22 -11.97 4.31 1.64
N PHE A 23 -10.68 4.34 1.97
CA PHE A 23 -10.05 3.37 2.86
C PHE A 23 -9.59 3.96 4.21
N GLY A 24 -9.76 5.28 4.38
CA GLY A 24 -9.17 6.01 5.50
C GLY A 24 -7.71 6.39 5.22
N ARG A 25 -7.11 7.11 6.17
CA ARG A 25 -5.70 7.52 6.06
C ARG A 25 -4.78 6.30 6.03
N GLU A 26 -3.68 6.43 5.29
CA GLU A 26 -2.62 5.43 5.28
C GLU A 26 -2.13 5.16 6.72
N THR A 27 -2.04 3.90 7.09
CA THR A 27 -1.56 3.49 8.42
C THR A 27 -0.07 3.17 8.35
N VAL A 28 0.76 4.06 8.87
CA VAL A 28 2.19 3.81 9.06
C VAL A 28 2.42 3.18 10.43
N ASN A 29 2.76 1.88 10.44
CA ASN A 29 3.06 1.18 11.68
C ASN A 29 4.46 1.51 12.23
N TYR A 30 4.67 1.30 13.52
CA TYR A 30 6.00 1.41 14.14
C TYR A 30 7.01 0.49 13.44
N PHE A 31 8.30 0.84 13.41
CA PHE A 31 9.34 0.21 12.56
C PHE A 31 9.16 0.37 11.03
N ALA A 32 8.09 1.01 10.56
CA ALA A 32 7.96 1.47 9.18
C ALA A 32 8.21 2.99 9.09
N GLY A 33 7.95 3.60 7.94
CA GLY A 33 7.98 5.06 7.77
C GLY A 33 9.37 5.70 7.84
N SER A 34 10.43 4.96 7.50
CA SER A 34 11.78 5.53 7.47
C SER A 34 11.86 6.71 6.50
N VAL A 35 12.47 7.80 6.94
CA VAL A 35 12.75 9.00 6.13
C VAL A 35 13.85 8.81 5.08
N LEU A 36 14.49 7.64 5.06
CA LEU A 36 15.61 7.36 4.15
C LEU A 36 15.11 6.85 2.81
N ASN A 37 15.50 7.51 1.72
CA ASN A 37 15.50 6.89 0.40
C ASN A 37 16.58 5.81 0.38
N ARG A 38 16.18 4.54 0.24
CA ARG A 38 17.10 3.40 0.28
C ARG A 38 18.09 3.36 -0.89
N VAL A 39 17.80 4.08 -1.99
CA VAL A 39 18.62 4.19 -3.20
C VAL A 39 19.31 2.87 -3.60
N GLY A 40 18.53 1.78 -3.61
CA GLY A 40 19.07 0.42 -3.65
C GLY A 40 19.91 0.11 -4.90
N TRP A 41 19.69 0.83 -6.00
CA TRP A 41 20.46 0.70 -7.24
C TRP A 41 21.90 1.22 -7.13
N LEU A 42 22.24 2.01 -6.10
CA LEU A 42 23.58 2.53 -5.88
C LEU A 42 24.45 1.65 -4.97
N ARG A 43 23.90 0.55 -4.42
CA ARG A 43 24.64 -0.35 -3.53
C ARG A 43 25.83 -1.05 -4.19
N THR A 44 25.83 -1.14 -5.52
CA THR A 44 26.92 -1.69 -6.34
C THR A 44 27.84 -0.60 -6.90
N ASP A 45 27.50 0.68 -6.73
CA ASP A 45 28.33 1.80 -7.18
C ASP A 45 29.37 2.11 -6.10
N HIS A 46 30.55 1.50 -6.21
CA HIS A 46 31.64 1.68 -5.23
C HIS A 46 32.15 3.12 -5.17
N THR A 47 32.09 3.88 -6.28
CA THR A 47 32.44 5.31 -6.27
C THR A 47 31.48 6.08 -5.38
N PHE A 48 30.17 5.83 -5.53
CA PHE A 48 29.15 6.42 -4.68
C PHE A 48 29.34 6.03 -3.21
N ILE A 49 29.43 4.73 -2.91
CA ILE A 49 29.47 4.23 -1.53
C ILE A 49 30.69 4.74 -0.78
N ARG A 50 31.87 4.79 -1.43
CA ARG A 50 33.10 5.32 -0.82
C ARG A 50 32.96 6.80 -0.50
N ALA A 51 32.46 7.60 -1.46
CA ALA A 51 32.21 9.02 -1.25
C ALA A 51 31.16 9.26 -0.14
N ALA A 52 30.08 8.49 -0.14
CA ALA A 52 29.02 8.55 0.86
C ALA A 52 29.54 8.18 2.25
N PHE A 53 30.39 7.16 2.37
CA PHE A 53 30.93 6.73 3.66
C PHE A 53 31.90 7.75 4.26
N GLN A 54 32.77 8.35 3.43
CA GLN A 54 33.78 9.31 3.88
C GLN A 54 33.22 10.74 4.04
N PHE A 55 31.98 10.97 3.63
CA PHE A 55 31.36 12.29 3.74
C PHE A 55 31.21 12.72 5.20
N LYS A 56 31.63 13.95 5.51
CA LYS A 56 31.79 14.45 6.88
C LYS A 56 30.49 14.43 7.69
N GLU A 57 29.36 14.72 7.05
CA GLU A 57 28.05 14.76 7.71
C GLU A 57 27.30 13.41 7.65
N THR A 58 27.93 12.34 7.17
CA THR A 58 27.36 10.98 7.20
C THR A 58 27.06 10.52 8.62
N LYS A 59 25.91 9.84 8.80
CA LYS A 59 25.46 9.33 10.10
C LYS A 59 25.71 7.83 10.21
N PHE A 60 26.30 7.44 11.32
CA PHE A 60 26.59 6.04 11.63
C PHE A 60 25.78 5.56 12.83
N MET A 61 24.92 4.57 12.63
CA MET A 61 24.25 3.83 13.70
C MET A 61 25.15 2.70 14.18
N LEU A 62 25.60 2.75 15.43
CA LEU A 62 26.37 1.65 16.01
C LEU A 62 25.44 0.57 16.56
N LEU A 63 25.71 -0.68 16.23
CA LEU A 63 25.01 -1.84 16.75
C LEU A 63 25.96 -2.74 17.54
N LYS A 64 25.60 -3.10 18.78
CA LYS A 64 26.30 -4.10 19.59
C LYS A 64 25.33 -5.22 19.93
N ASN A 65 25.60 -6.44 19.46
CA ASN A 65 24.68 -7.58 19.54
C ASN A 65 23.26 -7.20 19.08
N LEU A 66 23.17 -6.50 17.94
CA LEU A 66 21.94 -5.99 17.34
C LEU A 66 21.26 -4.84 18.10
N SER A 67 21.71 -4.48 19.30
CA SER A 67 21.19 -3.32 20.04
C SER A 67 21.80 -2.01 19.53
N PRO A 68 21.01 -0.94 19.34
CA PRO A 68 21.51 0.36 18.91
C PRO A 68 22.14 1.13 20.08
N LEU A 69 23.13 1.95 19.77
CA LEU A 69 23.63 2.96 20.71
C LEU A 69 22.56 4.04 20.92
N THR A 70 22.37 4.47 22.16
CA THR A 70 21.34 5.43 22.56
C THR A 70 21.90 6.49 23.50
N SER A 71 21.37 7.71 23.41
CA SER A 71 21.61 8.80 24.37
C SER A 71 20.54 8.86 25.46
N ALA A 72 19.38 8.29 25.18
CA ALA A 72 18.26 8.10 26.10
C ALA A 72 17.47 6.86 25.67
N PRO A 73 16.64 6.24 26.54
CA PRO A 73 15.90 5.01 26.21
C PRO A 73 15.02 5.07 24.95
N THR A 74 14.64 6.27 24.50
CA THR A 74 13.83 6.52 23.31
C THR A 74 14.62 7.05 22.11
N LYS A 75 15.89 7.45 22.31
CA LYS A 75 16.65 8.25 21.34
C LYS A 75 17.94 7.55 20.90
N VAL A 76 17.99 7.15 19.63
CA VAL A 76 19.18 6.57 19.01
C VAL A 76 20.30 7.61 18.91
N GLN A 77 21.51 7.22 19.28
CA GLN A 77 22.71 8.03 19.13
C GLN A 77 23.45 7.63 17.86
N PHE A 78 23.76 8.62 17.02
CA PHE A 78 24.57 8.45 15.81
C PHE A 78 25.97 9.02 16.04
N VAL A 79 26.96 8.41 15.40
CA VAL A 79 28.36 8.84 15.49
C VAL A 79 28.85 9.35 14.14
N SER A 80 30.04 9.96 14.13
CA SER A 80 30.67 10.52 12.93
C SER A 80 31.61 9.51 12.25
N PHE A 81 32.07 9.86 11.05
CA PHE A 81 33.11 9.09 10.34
C PHE A 81 34.38 8.93 11.19
N GLU A 82 34.80 9.98 11.89
CA GLU A 82 36.00 9.96 12.75
C GLU A 82 35.87 8.96 13.92
N ASP A 83 34.65 8.75 14.44
CA ASP A 83 34.43 7.75 15.49
C ASP A 83 34.60 6.32 14.94
N VAL A 84 34.16 6.04 13.70
CA VAL A 84 34.17 4.67 13.13
C VAL A 84 35.42 4.34 12.33
N LYS A 85 36.18 5.34 11.87
CA LYS A 85 37.41 5.18 11.08
C LYS A 85 38.44 4.23 11.73
N PRO A 86 38.72 4.28 13.04
CA PRO A 86 39.67 3.36 13.68
C PRO A 86 39.26 1.88 13.61
N LEU A 87 37.95 1.61 13.54
CA LEU A 87 37.38 0.26 13.45
C LEU A 87 37.28 -0.21 11.99
N THR A 88 36.86 0.68 11.10
CA THR A 88 36.46 0.34 9.73
C THR A 88 37.53 0.57 8.68
N THR A 89 38.62 1.26 9.02
CA THR A 89 39.59 1.87 8.09
C THR A 89 38.99 3.02 7.29
N GLU A 90 39.83 3.77 6.58
CA GLU A 90 39.40 4.91 5.77
C GLU A 90 38.58 4.50 4.54
N ASP A 91 38.86 3.33 3.97
CA ASP A 91 38.16 2.79 2.80
C ASP A 91 37.91 1.28 2.94
N PRO A 92 36.83 0.88 3.63
CA PRO A 92 36.51 -0.53 3.84
C PRO A 92 36.00 -1.25 2.58
N PHE A 93 35.57 -0.51 1.55
CA PHE A 93 34.87 -1.06 0.38
C PHE A 93 35.81 -1.35 -0.78
N GLY A 94 36.93 -0.64 -0.87
CA GLY A 94 37.86 -0.77 -1.98
C GLY A 94 37.25 -0.38 -3.33
N PRO A 95 38.02 -0.49 -4.41
CA PRO A 95 37.65 0.07 -5.71
C PRO A 95 36.48 -0.64 -6.41
N SER A 96 36.24 -1.93 -6.15
CA SER A 96 35.17 -2.71 -6.80
C SER A 96 34.74 -3.94 -5.97
N GLU A 97 33.59 -4.54 -6.32
CA GLU A 97 33.14 -5.82 -5.72
C GLU A 97 34.07 -6.97 -6.15
N GLU A 98 34.55 -6.95 -7.39
CA GLU A 98 35.51 -7.90 -7.94
C GLU A 98 36.82 -7.92 -7.13
N ASP A 99 37.31 -6.74 -6.74
CA ASP A 99 38.50 -6.62 -5.90
C ASP A 99 38.27 -7.16 -4.48
N LEU A 100 37.08 -6.97 -3.90
CA LEU A 100 36.73 -7.57 -2.62
C LEU A 100 36.67 -9.11 -2.70
N ILE A 101 36.13 -9.64 -3.79
CA ILE A 101 36.04 -11.09 -4.02
C ILE A 101 37.44 -11.69 -4.23
N LYS A 102 38.26 -11.06 -5.07
CA LYS A 102 39.61 -11.53 -5.39
C LYS A 102 40.52 -11.56 -4.16
N ASN A 103 40.42 -10.56 -3.30
CA ASN A 103 41.22 -10.41 -2.08
C ASN A 103 40.51 -10.96 -0.84
N PHE A 104 39.53 -11.85 -1.00
CA PHE A 104 38.84 -12.43 0.13
C PHE A 104 39.77 -13.35 0.93
N ASP A 105 39.84 -13.08 2.24
CA ASP A 105 40.56 -13.90 3.22
C ASP A 105 39.61 -14.28 4.35
N SER A 106 39.30 -15.57 4.48
CA SER A 106 38.41 -16.07 5.53
C SER A 106 38.99 -16.02 6.94
N THR A 107 40.30 -15.84 7.10
CA THR A 107 40.95 -15.73 8.43
C THR A 107 40.82 -14.33 9.02
N PHE A 108 40.56 -13.31 8.17
CA PHE A 108 40.43 -11.93 8.60
C PHE A 108 38.96 -11.54 8.76
N THR A 109 38.57 -11.20 9.99
CA THR A 109 37.20 -10.73 10.25
C THR A 109 37.14 -9.21 10.08
N LYS A 110 36.25 -8.72 9.21
CA LYS A 110 35.94 -7.29 9.05
C LYS A 110 34.67 -6.92 9.82
N PRO A 111 34.58 -5.69 10.39
CA PRO A 111 33.30 -5.21 10.93
C PRO A 111 32.26 -5.11 9.81
N LEU A 112 31.01 -5.46 10.11
CA LEU A 112 29.93 -5.35 9.13
C LEU A 112 29.51 -3.88 9.01
N ILE A 113 29.45 -3.40 7.76
CA ILE A 113 28.96 -2.06 7.42
C ILE A 113 27.77 -2.22 6.48
N VAL A 114 26.65 -1.60 6.84
CA VAL A 114 25.41 -1.65 6.09
C VAL A 114 25.04 -0.24 5.64
N PHE A 115 24.85 -0.03 4.33
CA PHE A 115 24.32 1.24 3.84
C PHE A 115 22.79 1.29 4.02
N LEU A 116 22.26 2.33 4.66
CA LEU A 116 20.84 2.41 5.00
C LEU A 116 20.07 3.23 3.95
N GLY A 117 20.67 4.28 3.41
CA GLY A 117 20.07 5.15 2.39
C GLY A 117 20.56 6.60 2.48
N LEU A 118 19.83 7.49 1.80
CA LEU A 118 19.99 8.93 1.83
C LEU A 118 18.78 9.60 2.50
N GLU A 119 19.04 10.56 3.39
CA GLU A 119 18.04 11.50 3.90
C GLU A 119 18.01 12.71 2.96
N GLU A 120 17.10 12.68 1.97
CA GLU A 120 17.03 13.67 0.88
C GLU A 120 16.51 15.04 1.33
N SER A 121 15.78 15.07 2.45
CA SER A 121 15.33 16.31 3.08
C SER A 121 16.44 17.06 3.82
N ALA A 122 17.59 16.43 4.06
CA ALA A 122 18.69 17.07 4.77
C ALA A 122 19.40 18.11 3.88
N ASP A 123 19.52 19.32 4.40
CA ASP A 123 20.33 20.37 3.79
C ASP A 123 21.82 20.14 4.05
N VAL A 124 22.43 19.29 3.21
CA VAL A 124 23.86 18.99 3.23
C VAL A 124 24.44 19.05 1.81
N PRO A 125 25.73 19.39 1.64
CA PRO A 125 26.32 19.57 0.32
C PRO A 125 26.61 18.25 -0.43
N PHE A 126 26.24 17.09 0.12
CA PHE A 126 26.46 15.82 -0.55
C PHE A 126 25.55 15.70 -1.77
N GLU A 127 26.18 15.60 -2.94
CA GLU A 127 25.51 15.39 -4.21
C GLU A 127 26.23 14.30 -5.00
N TYR A 128 25.46 13.37 -5.58
CA TYR A 128 25.99 12.35 -6.46
C TYR A 128 25.04 12.09 -7.63
N LYS A 129 25.51 12.35 -8.86
CA LYS A 129 24.72 12.18 -10.09
C LYS A 129 23.32 12.85 -10.00
N GLY A 130 23.24 14.03 -9.39
CA GLY A 130 22.00 14.80 -9.21
C GLY A 130 21.15 14.39 -8.00
N LEU A 131 21.52 13.35 -7.25
CA LEU A 131 20.90 13.01 -5.96
C LEU A 131 21.54 13.83 -4.86
N LYS A 132 20.72 14.43 -3.99
CA LYS A 132 21.16 15.21 -2.83
C LYS A 132 20.61 14.60 -1.55
N GLY A 133 21.40 14.64 -0.50
CA GLY A 133 20.95 14.19 0.82
C GLY A 133 22.07 13.63 1.67
N ARG A 134 21.79 13.48 2.96
CA ARG A 134 22.78 12.96 3.92
C ARG A 134 22.87 11.44 3.82
N PRO A 135 24.06 10.84 3.69
CA PRO A 135 24.21 9.39 3.75
C PRO A 135 24.10 8.81 5.16
N TRP A 136 23.57 7.58 5.24
CA TRP A 136 23.38 6.85 6.49
C TRP A 136 23.92 5.42 6.38
N PHE A 137 24.66 4.99 7.42
CA PHE A 137 25.19 3.64 7.55
C PHE A 137 24.89 3.05 8.94
N ALA A 138 24.86 1.73 9.04
CA ALA A 138 24.98 1.00 10.30
C ALA A 138 26.32 0.27 10.35
N VAL A 139 26.91 0.18 11.54
CA VAL A 139 28.19 -0.51 11.79
C VAL A 139 28.00 -1.48 12.96
N ASP A 140 28.25 -2.77 12.73
CA ASP A 140 28.30 -3.77 13.80
C ASP A 140 29.62 -3.62 14.58
N VAL A 141 29.52 -3.10 15.80
CA VAL A 141 30.64 -2.93 16.73
C VAL A 141 30.72 -4.08 17.74
N THR A 142 30.01 -5.19 17.53
CA THR A 142 30.14 -6.38 18.37
C THR A 142 31.58 -6.89 18.30
N PRO A 143 32.36 -6.92 19.41
CA PRO A 143 33.76 -7.32 19.37
C PRO A 143 33.93 -8.77 18.90
N ARG A 144 34.64 -8.98 17.78
CA ARG A 144 34.86 -10.31 17.19
C ARG A 144 36.19 -10.36 16.42
N GLY A 145 36.86 -11.50 16.49
CA GLY A 145 38.03 -11.82 15.66
C GLY A 145 39.05 -10.68 15.61
N SER A 146 39.51 -10.36 14.40
CA SER A 146 40.59 -9.40 14.13
C SER A 146 40.30 -7.95 14.54
N TYR A 147 39.04 -7.55 14.73
CA TYR A 147 38.66 -6.17 15.04
C TYR A 147 38.20 -5.95 16.49
N ALA A 148 38.23 -6.99 17.34
CA ALA A 148 37.66 -6.96 18.68
C ALA A 148 38.19 -5.80 19.55
N ASP A 149 39.51 -5.57 19.54
CA ASP A 149 40.13 -4.49 20.32
C ASP A 149 39.71 -3.09 19.85
N ALA A 150 39.62 -2.88 18.54
CA ALA A 150 39.15 -1.61 17.97
C ALA A 150 37.68 -1.37 18.31
N ALA A 151 36.85 -2.42 18.27
CA ALA A 151 35.45 -2.34 18.69
C ALA A 151 35.30 -2.01 20.17
N ASN A 152 36.06 -2.66 21.06
CA ASN A 152 36.05 -2.36 22.50
C ASN A 152 36.42 -0.91 22.78
N LYS A 153 37.49 -0.41 22.15
CA LYS A 153 37.92 1.00 22.28
C LYS A 153 36.82 1.97 21.84
N LEU A 154 36.14 1.70 20.72
CA LEU A 154 35.02 2.53 20.28
C LEU A 154 33.84 2.48 21.25
N ILE A 155 33.48 1.30 21.75
CA ILE A 155 32.41 1.12 22.75
C ILE A 155 32.73 1.94 24.01
N GLU A 156 33.94 1.82 24.54
CA GLU A 156 34.40 2.56 25.73
C GLU A 156 34.40 4.08 25.49
N ALA A 157 34.83 4.53 24.30
CA ALA A 157 34.82 5.94 23.92
C ALA A 157 33.41 6.53 23.82
N GLN A 158 32.40 5.74 23.41
CA GLN A 158 31.01 6.20 23.43
C GLN A 158 30.41 6.12 24.84
N ALA A 159 30.79 5.13 25.64
CA ALA A 159 30.37 5.00 27.03
C ALA A 159 30.88 6.18 27.90
N SER A 160 32.11 6.65 27.68
CA SER A 160 32.66 7.82 28.38
C SER A 160 31.93 9.13 28.06
N LYS A 161 31.24 9.20 26.92
CA LYS A 161 30.31 10.30 26.55
C LYS A 161 28.91 10.15 27.18
N GLY A 162 28.68 9.09 27.97
CA GLY A 162 27.41 8.81 28.63
C GLY A 162 26.40 8.00 27.80
N TYR A 163 26.79 7.53 26.61
CA TYR A 163 25.91 6.75 25.75
C TYR A 163 25.91 5.26 26.11
N LYS A 164 24.78 4.59 25.86
CA LYS A 164 24.61 3.17 26.19
C LYS A 164 23.91 2.41 25.06
N PHE A 165 24.23 1.15 24.90
CA PHE A 165 23.47 0.29 23.99
C PHE A 165 22.15 -0.09 24.64
N LEU A 166 21.06 -0.02 23.88
CA LEU A 166 19.72 -0.29 24.38
C LEU A 166 19.58 -1.73 24.87
N GLU A 167 19.09 -1.89 26.09
CA GLU A 167 18.88 -3.19 26.73
C GLU A 167 17.45 -3.71 26.50
N GLY A 168 17.27 -5.02 26.68
CA GLY A 168 15.99 -5.71 26.49
C GLY A 168 15.89 -6.48 25.18
N MET A 169 15.05 -7.52 25.16
CA MET A 169 14.95 -8.43 24.01
C MET A 169 14.27 -7.79 22.79
N ARG A 170 13.26 -6.95 23.03
CA ARG A 170 12.39 -6.34 22.00
C ARG A 170 12.04 -4.90 22.40
N PRO A 171 13.02 -3.97 22.45
CA PRO A 171 12.74 -2.59 22.82
C PRO A 171 11.86 -1.91 21.77
N MET A 172 10.69 -1.44 22.21
CA MET A 172 9.69 -0.72 21.40
C MET A 172 9.56 0.75 21.81
N THR A 173 10.63 1.30 22.41
CA THR A 173 10.66 2.62 23.05
C THR A 173 11.23 3.72 22.17
N LEU A 174 11.90 3.36 21.07
CA LEU A 174 12.53 4.32 20.18
C LEU A 174 11.49 5.26 19.53
N GLU A 175 11.90 6.49 19.25
CA GLU A 175 11.11 7.42 18.43
C GLU A 175 10.79 6.79 17.05
N PRO A 176 9.58 7.02 16.47
CA PRO A 176 9.13 6.32 15.27
C PRO A 176 10.10 6.37 14.07
N ASP A 177 10.62 7.55 13.74
CA ASP A 177 11.52 7.73 12.58
C ASP A 177 12.82 6.92 12.77
N ALA A 178 13.39 6.97 13.98
CA ALA A 178 14.59 6.24 14.33
C ALA A 178 14.32 4.72 14.40
N ALA A 179 13.13 4.32 14.84
CA ALA A 179 12.71 2.93 14.89
C ALA A 179 12.67 2.30 13.49
N GLY A 180 12.14 3.01 12.49
CA GLY A 180 12.13 2.54 11.09
C GLY A 180 13.53 2.29 10.53
N ILE A 181 14.46 3.23 10.78
CA ILE A 181 15.87 3.10 10.38
C ILE A 181 16.53 1.93 11.12
N TYR A 182 16.29 1.82 12.43
CA TYR A 182 16.82 0.75 13.27
C TYR A 182 16.30 -0.62 12.83
N ALA A 183 15.03 -0.77 12.47
CA ALA A 183 14.47 -2.04 12.01
C ALA A 183 15.19 -2.56 10.75
N GLN A 184 15.50 -1.68 9.80
CA GLN A 184 16.33 -2.02 8.64
C GLN A 184 17.75 -2.42 9.07
N ALA A 185 18.43 -1.58 9.85
CA ALA A 185 19.80 -1.82 10.30
C ALA A 185 19.93 -3.15 11.06
N ARG A 186 19.00 -3.41 12.00
CA ARG A 186 18.95 -4.62 12.80
C ARG A 186 18.71 -5.86 11.95
N SER A 187 17.70 -5.85 11.08
CA SER A 187 17.34 -7.03 10.27
C SER A 187 18.47 -7.44 9.31
N ILE A 188 19.10 -6.46 8.65
CA ILE A 188 20.20 -6.72 7.72
C ILE A 188 21.46 -7.17 8.45
N THR A 189 21.74 -6.60 9.63
CA THR A 189 22.86 -7.03 10.48
C THR A 189 22.64 -8.44 11.02
N ASP A 190 21.45 -8.73 11.55
CA ASP A 190 21.07 -10.05 12.04
C ASP A 190 21.22 -11.12 10.95
N TRP A 191 20.69 -10.86 9.75
CA TRP A 191 20.87 -11.77 8.61
C TRP A 191 22.35 -12.01 8.29
N ASN A 192 23.17 -10.96 8.17
CA ASN A 192 24.61 -11.13 7.90
C ASN A 192 25.35 -11.92 8.99
N THR A 193 24.99 -11.72 10.25
CA THR A 193 25.63 -12.41 11.38
C THR A 193 25.29 -13.90 11.43
N ARG A 194 24.09 -14.29 10.98
CA ARG A 194 23.64 -15.70 10.90
C ARG A 194 24.03 -16.42 9.60
N HIS A 195 24.37 -15.69 8.52
CA HIS A 195 24.62 -16.25 7.18
C HIS A 195 26.09 -16.08 6.72
N LYS A 196 27.04 -16.36 7.63
CA LYS A 196 28.48 -16.23 7.36
C LYS A 196 29.06 -17.27 6.40
N PHE A 197 28.32 -18.35 6.16
CA PHE A 197 28.70 -19.43 5.26
C PHE A 197 27.68 -19.51 4.11
N CYS A 198 28.14 -19.90 2.93
CA CYS A 198 27.31 -20.09 1.75
C CYS A 198 26.43 -21.33 1.94
N ALA A 199 25.12 -21.15 1.97
CA ALA A 199 24.18 -22.28 2.10
C ALA A 199 24.25 -23.27 0.91
N GLY A 200 24.80 -22.86 -0.24
CA GLY A 200 24.95 -23.74 -1.41
C GLY A 200 26.16 -24.68 -1.36
N CYS A 201 27.23 -24.34 -0.65
CA CYS A 201 28.46 -25.16 -0.63
C CYS A 201 29.17 -25.24 0.74
N GLY A 202 28.64 -24.61 1.78
CA GLY A 202 29.20 -24.60 3.14
C GLY A 202 30.44 -23.71 3.34
N GLN A 203 30.99 -23.10 2.29
CA GLN A 203 32.22 -22.28 2.38
C GLN A 203 31.96 -20.88 2.96
N PRO A 204 32.94 -20.23 3.63
CA PRO A 204 32.82 -18.86 4.10
C PRO A 204 32.41 -17.88 2.98
N SER A 205 31.47 -17.00 3.28
CA SER A 205 30.99 -15.93 2.40
C SER A 205 31.42 -14.55 2.89
N LEU A 206 31.43 -13.55 2.02
CA LEU A 206 31.54 -12.14 2.43
C LEU A 206 30.23 -11.39 2.25
N SER A 207 30.10 -10.26 2.95
CA SER A 207 29.01 -9.31 2.73
C SER A 207 29.36 -8.41 1.54
N GLY A 208 28.51 -8.42 0.51
CA GLY A 208 28.56 -7.54 -0.65
C GLY A 208 27.39 -6.58 -0.70
N ASN A 209 27.33 -5.73 -1.73
CA ASN A 209 26.30 -4.69 -1.88
C ASN A 209 26.05 -3.90 -0.59
N THR A 210 27.11 -3.55 0.15
CA THR A 210 27.02 -2.81 1.42
C THR A 210 26.03 -3.42 2.43
N GLY A 211 26.09 -4.74 2.60
CA GLY A 211 25.26 -5.47 3.57
C GLY A 211 24.09 -6.24 2.96
N TYR A 212 23.73 -6.02 1.69
CA TYR A 212 22.49 -6.58 1.08
C TYR A 212 22.73 -7.80 0.20
N LYS A 213 23.94 -8.36 0.21
CA LYS A 213 24.24 -9.60 -0.52
C LYS A 213 25.26 -10.44 0.24
N ARG A 214 25.12 -11.77 0.23
CA ARG A 214 26.19 -12.71 0.59
C ARG A 214 26.82 -13.25 -0.67
N LEU A 215 28.10 -12.99 -0.84
CA LEU A 215 28.89 -13.43 -1.98
C LEU A 215 29.69 -14.66 -1.57
N CYS A 216 29.75 -15.67 -2.44
CA CYS A 216 30.60 -16.85 -2.27
C CYS A 216 31.84 -16.74 -3.17
N PRO A 217 33.00 -16.33 -2.64
CA PRO A 217 34.22 -16.18 -3.45
C PRO A 217 34.65 -17.51 -4.08
N PRO A 218 35.14 -17.49 -5.34
CA PRO A 218 35.71 -18.66 -6.01
C PRO A 218 37.07 -19.05 -5.44
N THR A 219 37.76 -18.13 -4.79
CA THR A 219 39.08 -18.32 -4.17
C THR A 219 39.08 -17.82 -2.74
N ASP A 220 40.06 -18.23 -1.95
CA ASP A 220 40.29 -17.75 -0.59
C ASP A 220 41.77 -17.68 -0.29
N LEU A 221 42.24 -16.55 0.22
CA LEU A 221 43.63 -16.39 0.64
C LEU A 221 43.91 -17.20 1.92
N ALA A 222 42.95 -17.31 2.83
CA ALA A 222 43.07 -18.02 4.10
C ALA A 222 44.42 -17.78 4.84
N GLY A 223 44.90 -16.53 4.86
CA GLY A 223 46.18 -16.13 5.46
C GLY A 223 47.43 -16.45 4.62
N SER A 224 47.29 -16.81 3.35
CA SER A 224 48.37 -17.08 2.39
C SER A 224 48.43 -16.00 1.28
N ASP A 225 49.61 -15.78 0.71
CA ASP A 225 49.80 -14.92 -0.47
C ASP A 225 49.23 -15.54 -1.76
N THR A 226 48.97 -16.85 -1.77
CA THR A 226 48.43 -17.57 -2.92
C THR A 226 46.97 -17.99 -2.69
N PRO A 227 46.00 -17.48 -3.47
CA PRO A 227 44.59 -17.85 -3.32
C PRO A 227 44.35 -19.34 -3.60
N ARG A 228 43.67 -20.02 -2.68
CA ARG A 228 43.19 -21.40 -2.87
C ARG A 228 41.88 -21.41 -3.65
N GLU A 229 41.83 -22.14 -4.76
CA GLU A 229 40.59 -22.38 -5.49
C GLU A 229 39.58 -23.20 -4.69
N ARG A 230 38.30 -22.83 -4.81
CA ARG A 230 37.17 -23.52 -4.19
C ARG A 230 36.35 -24.21 -5.26
N ALA A 231 35.76 -25.36 -4.91
CA ALA A 231 34.84 -26.08 -5.78
C ALA A 231 33.73 -25.18 -6.33
N GLU A 232 33.18 -25.55 -7.49
CA GLU A 232 32.05 -24.84 -8.08
C GLU A 232 30.88 -24.73 -7.09
N CYS A 233 30.15 -23.62 -7.16
CA CYS A 233 29.00 -23.37 -6.32
C CYS A 233 27.87 -22.77 -7.15
N ALA A 234 26.67 -23.33 -7.01
CA ALA A 234 25.48 -22.86 -7.73
C ALA A 234 25.18 -21.38 -7.46
N THR A 235 25.51 -20.86 -6.28
CA THR A 235 25.28 -19.43 -5.95
C THR A 235 26.13 -18.45 -6.75
N ARG A 236 27.22 -18.92 -7.38
CA ARG A 236 28.05 -18.11 -8.28
C ARG A 236 27.49 -18.03 -9.69
N LYS A 237 26.45 -18.83 -10.00
CA LYS A 237 25.82 -18.91 -11.33
C LYS A 237 24.39 -18.34 -11.21
N GLY A 238 24.15 -17.20 -11.86
CA GLY A 238 22.82 -16.55 -11.85
C GLY A 238 22.43 -15.93 -10.51
N VAL A 239 21.12 -15.78 -10.29
CA VAL A 239 20.54 -15.16 -9.10
C VAL A 239 20.07 -16.26 -8.15
N SER A 240 20.55 -16.24 -6.90
CA SER A 240 20.14 -17.18 -5.87
C SER A 240 19.57 -16.43 -4.67
N ASN A 241 18.37 -16.81 -4.22
CA ASN A 241 17.70 -16.19 -3.07
C ASN A 241 18.53 -16.27 -1.78
N ILE A 242 19.33 -17.32 -1.59
CA ILE A 242 20.20 -17.48 -0.40
C ILE A 242 21.32 -16.43 -0.33
N SER A 243 21.58 -15.71 -1.42
CA SER A 243 22.49 -14.56 -1.44
C SER A 243 21.85 -13.27 -0.98
N PHE A 244 20.54 -13.19 -0.75
CA PHE A 244 19.84 -11.95 -0.41
C PHE A 244 19.19 -12.02 0.99
N PRO A 245 18.95 -10.86 1.64
CA PRO A 245 18.31 -10.80 2.94
C PRO A 245 16.97 -11.54 2.97
N ARG A 246 16.77 -12.31 4.03
CA ARG A 246 15.51 -13.02 4.29
C ARG A 246 14.49 -12.08 4.93
N THR A 247 13.24 -12.20 4.54
CA THR A 247 12.09 -11.59 5.23
C THR A 247 11.01 -12.65 5.30
N ASP A 248 10.61 -13.00 6.52
CA ASP A 248 9.61 -14.04 6.75
C ASP A 248 8.21 -13.39 6.77
N PRO A 249 7.33 -13.68 5.80
CA PRO A 249 5.97 -13.15 5.81
C PRO A 249 5.17 -13.83 6.92
N THR A 250 4.59 -13.03 7.81
CA THR A 250 3.84 -13.49 8.98
C THR A 250 2.49 -12.79 8.99
N MET A 251 1.40 -13.53 8.93
CA MET A 251 0.07 -12.93 9.04
C MET A 251 -0.25 -12.65 10.52
N ILE A 252 -1.06 -11.63 10.79
CA ILE A 252 -1.63 -11.38 12.12
C ILE A 252 -3.05 -10.84 11.97
N ALA A 253 -4.04 -11.51 12.56
CA ALA A 253 -5.44 -11.29 12.24
C ALA A 253 -6.29 -10.91 13.46
N ALA A 254 -7.01 -9.79 13.36
CA ALA A 254 -8.15 -9.52 14.24
C ALA A 254 -9.39 -10.20 13.66
N VAL A 255 -9.86 -11.25 14.32
CA VAL A 255 -11.02 -12.04 13.87
C VAL A 255 -12.27 -11.52 14.56
N ILE A 256 -13.20 -10.95 13.80
CA ILE A 256 -14.50 -10.49 14.29
C ILE A 256 -15.52 -11.63 14.26
N SER A 257 -16.42 -11.66 15.24
CA SER A 257 -17.57 -12.59 15.24
C SER A 257 -18.47 -12.33 14.03
N SER A 258 -19.30 -13.31 13.67
CA SER A 258 -20.22 -13.22 12.53
C SER A 258 -21.19 -12.04 12.67
N ASP A 259 -21.63 -11.74 13.89
CA ASP A 259 -22.48 -10.59 14.26
C ASP A 259 -21.72 -9.24 14.38
N GLY A 260 -20.39 -9.27 14.26
CA GLY A 260 -19.52 -8.10 14.37
C GLY A 260 -19.42 -7.45 15.75
N GLN A 261 -19.89 -8.11 16.82
CA GLN A 261 -19.92 -7.55 18.18
C GLN A 261 -18.75 -7.97 19.07
N LYS A 262 -17.96 -8.96 18.67
CA LYS A 262 -16.84 -9.51 19.44
C LYS A 262 -15.61 -9.68 18.56
N VAL A 263 -14.46 -9.78 19.22
CA VAL A 263 -13.19 -10.16 18.59
C VAL A 263 -12.57 -11.33 19.33
N LEU A 264 -12.03 -12.29 18.57
CA LEU A 264 -11.31 -13.44 19.11
C LEU A 264 -9.90 -13.01 19.47
N LEU A 265 -9.49 -13.30 20.71
CA LEU A 265 -8.11 -13.09 21.16
C LEU A 265 -7.57 -14.39 21.76
N GLY A 266 -6.28 -14.65 21.51
CA GLY A 266 -5.54 -15.80 22.05
C GLY A 266 -4.41 -15.37 22.97
N ARG A 267 -3.99 -16.29 23.85
CA ARG A 267 -2.77 -16.15 24.66
C ARG A 267 -1.96 -17.44 24.65
N ASN A 268 -0.64 -17.29 24.67
CA ASN A 268 0.28 -18.40 24.91
C ASN A 268 0.60 -18.49 26.42
N LYS A 269 0.93 -19.69 26.90
CA LYS A 269 1.34 -19.97 28.29
C LYS A 269 2.47 -19.07 28.81
N ARG A 270 3.34 -18.58 27.93
CA ARG A 270 4.46 -17.70 28.29
C ARG A 270 4.03 -16.26 28.57
N TYR A 271 2.80 -15.87 28.22
CA TYR A 271 2.33 -14.50 28.38
C TYR A 271 1.93 -14.20 29.83
N PRO A 272 2.13 -12.96 30.31
CA PRO A 272 1.63 -12.55 31.63
C PRO A 272 0.13 -12.85 31.77
N PRO A 273 -0.39 -13.12 32.98
CA PRO A 273 -1.81 -13.36 33.19
C PRO A 273 -2.68 -12.25 32.58
N ASN A 274 -3.81 -12.66 31.97
CA ASN A 274 -4.78 -11.80 31.30
C ASN A 274 -4.26 -10.99 30.10
N TRP A 275 -3.03 -11.25 29.64
CA TRP A 275 -2.47 -10.63 28.44
C TRP A 275 -2.79 -11.46 27.20
N TYR A 276 -3.58 -10.88 26.30
CA TYR A 276 -4.11 -11.49 25.08
C TYR A 276 -3.73 -10.68 23.85
N SER A 277 -3.67 -11.34 22.70
CA SER A 277 -3.38 -10.71 21.41
C SER A 277 -4.24 -11.33 20.30
N THR A 278 -4.26 -10.67 19.15
CA THR A 278 -4.69 -11.27 17.89
C THR A 278 -3.83 -12.49 17.53
N LEU A 279 -4.39 -13.43 16.78
CA LEU A 279 -3.70 -14.65 16.32
C LEU A 279 -2.72 -14.32 15.19
N ALA A 280 -1.61 -15.05 15.10
CA ALA A 280 -0.55 -14.77 14.15
C ALA A 280 0.29 -16.00 13.84
N GLY A 281 0.55 -16.23 12.55
CA GLY A 281 1.31 -17.38 12.10
C GLY A 281 2.11 -17.10 10.82
N PHE A 282 3.03 -18.01 10.50
CA PHE A 282 3.86 -17.88 9.29
C PHE A 282 3.04 -18.23 8.04
N ILE A 283 3.26 -17.49 6.97
CA ILE A 283 2.69 -17.84 5.67
C ILE A 283 3.52 -18.98 5.06
N GLU A 284 2.87 -20.05 4.64
CA GLU A 284 3.55 -21.19 4.03
C GLU A 284 3.81 -20.99 2.52
N PRO A 285 4.83 -21.67 1.95
CA PRO A 285 5.09 -21.62 0.52
C PRO A 285 3.88 -22.07 -0.32
N GLY A 286 3.38 -21.18 -1.17
CA GLY A 286 2.24 -21.44 -2.05
C GLY A 286 0.91 -20.88 -1.56
N GLU A 287 0.86 -20.35 -0.32
CA GLU A 287 -0.33 -19.72 0.22
C GLU A 287 -0.43 -18.23 -0.10
N SER A 288 -1.66 -17.75 -0.31
CA SER A 288 -2.00 -16.34 -0.17
C SER A 288 -2.04 -15.92 1.30
N ILE A 289 -1.98 -14.61 1.57
CA ILE A 289 -2.13 -14.08 2.94
C ILE A 289 -3.48 -14.49 3.52
N GLU A 290 -4.55 -14.41 2.71
CA GLU A 290 -5.90 -14.78 3.10
C GLU A 290 -6.05 -16.27 3.38
N GLU A 291 -5.36 -17.13 2.62
CA GLU A 291 -5.32 -18.59 2.88
C GLU A 291 -4.65 -18.88 4.22
N SER A 292 -3.47 -18.30 4.47
CA SER A 292 -2.75 -18.43 5.74
C SER A 292 -3.58 -17.92 6.92
N VAL A 293 -4.29 -16.78 6.77
CA VAL A 293 -5.23 -16.29 7.80
C VAL A 293 -6.30 -17.33 8.14
N ARG A 294 -6.88 -18.00 7.14
CA ARG A 294 -7.91 -19.02 7.38
C ARG A 294 -7.33 -20.27 8.03
N ARG A 295 -6.16 -20.72 7.56
CA ARG A 295 -5.48 -21.92 8.07
C ARG A 295 -5.10 -21.74 9.54
N GLU A 296 -4.31 -20.74 9.86
CA GLU A 296 -3.79 -20.51 11.23
C GLU A 296 -4.91 -20.26 12.24
N VAL A 297 -5.96 -19.51 11.89
CA VAL A 297 -7.10 -19.29 12.80
C VAL A 297 -7.81 -20.62 13.09
N LEU A 298 -7.96 -21.49 12.07
CA LEU A 298 -8.55 -22.82 12.24
C LEU A 298 -7.64 -23.74 13.08
N GLU A 299 -6.34 -23.73 12.82
CA GLU A 299 -5.34 -24.56 13.50
C GLU A 299 -5.20 -24.17 14.98
N GLU A 300 -5.04 -22.88 15.29
CA GLU A 300 -4.81 -22.43 16.67
C GLU A 300 -6.09 -22.38 17.52
N SER A 301 -7.26 -22.12 16.91
CA SER A 301 -8.48 -21.81 17.66
C SER A 301 -9.72 -22.60 17.26
N GLY A 302 -9.68 -23.39 16.19
CA GLY A 302 -10.85 -24.11 15.67
C GLY A 302 -11.88 -23.23 14.97
N VAL A 303 -11.76 -21.90 15.06
CA VAL A 303 -12.70 -20.95 14.46
C VAL A 303 -12.56 -20.92 12.94
N ARG A 304 -13.68 -21.00 12.23
CA ARG A 304 -13.71 -20.91 10.77
C ARG A 304 -14.00 -19.49 10.32
N VAL A 305 -13.12 -18.94 9.49
CA VAL A 305 -13.24 -17.57 8.96
C VAL A 305 -13.46 -17.54 7.45
N GLY A 306 -14.31 -16.61 7.00
CA GLY A 306 -14.68 -16.41 5.60
C GLY A 306 -13.88 -15.27 4.95
N ARG A 307 -14.43 -14.06 4.98
CA ARG A 307 -13.80 -12.87 4.35
C ARG A 307 -12.57 -12.43 5.15
N VAL A 308 -11.51 -12.10 4.43
CA VAL A 308 -10.26 -11.53 4.97
C VAL A 308 -9.96 -10.22 4.23
N VAL A 309 -9.55 -9.19 4.97
CA VAL A 309 -9.16 -7.87 4.44
C VAL A 309 -7.79 -7.50 5.01
N ILE A 310 -6.82 -7.26 4.13
CA ILE A 310 -5.49 -6.79 4.52
C ILE A 310 -5.60 -5.31 4.93
N HIS A 311 -5.13 -4.98 6.11
CA HIS A 311 -5.23 -3.64 6.70
C HIS A 311 -3.94 -2.84 6.52
N SER A 312 -2.81 -3.34 7.04
CA SER A 312 -1.51 -2.69 6.97
C SER A 312 -0.39 -3.68 7.28
N SER A 313 0.87 -3.30 7.07
CA SER A 313 2.02 -4.13 7.39
C SER A 313 2.98 -3.45 8.36
N GLN A 314 3.65 -4.23 9.20
CA GLN A 314 4.65 -3.77 10.15
C GLN A 314 5.93 -4.62 10.00
N PRO A 315 7.08 -4.02 9.66
CA PRO A 315 8.36 -4.69 9.81
C PRO A 315 8.56 -5.10 11.27
N TRP A 316 8.94 -6.34 11.51
CA TRP A 316 9.22 -6.86 12.84
C TRP A 316 10.63 -7.43 12.88
N PRO A 317 11.62 -6.64 13.33
CA PRO A 317 13.02 -6.97 13.16
C PRO A 317 13.50 -7.97 14.21
N TYR A 318 12.67 -8.94 14.63
CA TYR A 318 12.99 -9.92 15.68
C TYR A 318 12.59 -11.35 15.26
N PRO A 319 13.37 -12.03 14.40
CA PRO A 319 14.61 -11.55 13.78
C PRO A 319 14.40 -10.74 12.49
N ALA A 320 13.48 -11.15 11.60
CA ALA A 320 13.28 -10.54 10.29
C ALA A 320 11.91 -10.88 9.68
N SER A 321 10.82 -10.64 10.43
CA SER A 321 9.46 -10.88 9.93
C SER A 321 8.87 -9.62 9.30
N LEU A 322 7.97 -9.79 8.33
CA LEU A 322 7.03 -8.78 7.88
C LEU A 322 5.65 -9.18 8.40
N MET A 323 5.18 -8.48 9.42
CA MET A 323 3.85 -8.70 9.97
C MET A 323 2.83 -8.08 9.02
N ILE A 324 1.91 -8.89 8.52
CA ILE A 324 0.85 -8.49 7.60
C ILE A 324 -0.45 -8.55 8.37
N GLY A 325 -0.93 -7.38 8.77
CA GLY A 325 -2.14 -7.24 9.57
C GLY A 325 -3.39 -7.40 8.73
N ALA A 326 -4.28 -8.29 9.16
CA ALA A 326 -5.55 -8.55 8.52
C ALA A 326 -6.72 -8.43 9.50
N ILE A 327 -7.90 -8.18 8.95
CA ILE A 327 -9.17 -8.29 9.66
C ILE A 327 -9.97 -9.39 8.96
N ALA A 328 -10.43 -10.37 9.73
CA ALA A 328 -11.14 -11.53 9.21
C ALA A 328 -12.50 -11.68 9.91
N GLN A 329 -13.51 -12.21 9.21
CA GLN A 329 -14.83 -12.43 9.78
C GLN A 329 -15.11 -13.93 9.95
N ALA A 330 -15.52 -14.33 11.15
CA ALA A 330 -15.96 -15.69 11.42
C ALA A 330 -17.24 -16.02 10.63
N LEU A 331 -17.34 -17.28 10.21
CA LEU A 331 -18.57 -17.81 9.62
C LEU A 331 -19.64 -17.96 10.72
N PRO A 332 -20.94 -17.77 10.42
CA PRO A 332 -22.02 -17.90 11.41
C PRO A 332 -22.05 -19.25 12.15
N ASP A 333 -21.63 -20.33 11.48
CA ASP A 333 -21.54 -21.68 12.03
C ASP A 333 -20.12 -22.06 12.50
N GLY A 334 -19.20 -21.09 12.53
CA GLY A 334 -17.76 -21.29 12.70
C GLY A 334 -17.14 -20.69 13.95
N GLU A 335 -17.93 -20.21 14.92
CA GLU A 335 -17.42 -19.46 16.08
C GLU A 335 -16.99 -20.31 17.28
N THR A 336 -17.21 -21.62 17.24
CA THR A 336 -16.80 -22.52 18.33
C THR A 336 -15.28 -22.59 18.44
N ILE A 337 -14.78 -22.28 19.64
CA ILE A 337 -13.36 -22.36 19.94
C ILE A 337 -12.99 -23.81 20.29
N ASP A 338 -11.97 -24.33 19.63
CA ASP A 338 -11.35 -25.63 19.87
C ASP A 338 -9.82 -25.51 19.78
N LEU A 339 -9.13 -25.68 20.91
CA LEU A 339 -7.67 -25.61 21.00
C LEU A 339 -7.00 -26.99 20.82
N GLY A 340 -7.76 -28.00 20.37
CA GLY A 340 -7.28 -29.38 20.23
C GLY A 340 -6.45 -29.65 18.97
N ASN A 341 -6.52 -28.77 17.96
CA ASN A 341 -5.82 -28.93 16.69
C ASN A 341 -4.32 -28.64 16.81
N ASP A 342 -3.96 -27.56 17.52
CA ASP A 342 -2.57 -27.17 17.78
C ASP A 342 -2.40 -26.64 19.23
N PRO A 343 -1.54 -27.25 20.07
CA PRO A 343 -1.32 -26.83 21.45
C PRO A 343 -0.48 -25.54 21.61
N GLU A 344 -0.47 -24.63 20.64
CA GLU A 344 0.24 -23.34 20.72
C GLU A 344 -0.41 -22.35 21.70
N LEU A 345 -1.74 -22.27 21.74
CA LEU A 345 -2.47 -21.39 22.64
C LEU A 345 -2.76 -22.08 23.98
N GLU A 346 -2.62 -21.31 25.06
CA GLU A 346 -3.09 -21.73 26.39
C GLU A 346 -4.59 -21.46 26.55
N ASP A 347 -5.08 -20.35 25.99
CA ASP A 347 -6.48 -19.95 26.04
C ASP A 347 -6.82 -19.05 24.84
N ALA A 348 -8.07 -19.12 24.38
CA ALA A 348 -8.64 -18.22 23.39
C ALA A 348 -10.08 -17.87 23.77
N GLN A 349 -10.44 -16.60 23.63
CA GLN A 349 -11.73 -16.09 24.08
C GLN A 349 -12.30 -15.04 23.13
N TRP A 350 -13.63 -15.04 23.00
CA TRP A 350 -14.37 -13.97 22.36
C TRP A 350 -14.59 -12.81 23.34
N TYR A 351 -14.02 -11.65 23.03
CA TYR A 351 -14.20 -10.43 23.84
C TYR A 351 -15.17 -9.45 23.15
N PRO A 352 -16.19 -8.94 23.86
CA PRO A 352 -17.04 -7.86 23.35
C PRO A 352 -16.22 -6.61 23.00
N LEU A 353 -16.61 -5.91 21.93
CA LEU A 353 -15.87 -4.73 21.46
C LEU A 353 -15.78 -3.61 22.51
N GLU A 354 -16.76 -3.46 23.41
CA GLU A 354 -16.64 -2.50 24.52
C GLU A 354 -15.55 -2.87 25.53
N VAL A 355 -15.36 -4.17 25.82
CA VAL A 355 -14.29 -4.63 26.73
C VAL A 355 -12.93 -4.36 26.10
N VAL A 356 -12.78 -4.61 24.80
CA VAL A 356 -11.56 -4.30 24.06
C VAL A 356 -11.32 -2.79 24.01
N ARG A 357 -12.37 -1.98 23.82
CA ARG A 357 -12.27 -0.51 23.84
C ARG A 357 -11.74 0.03 25.17
N ASP A 358 -12.19 -0.55 26.29
CA ASP A 358 -11.71 -0.17 27.62
C ASP A 358 -10.27 -0.66 27.86
N ALA A 359 -9.95 -1.88 27.44
CA ALA A 359 -8.59 -2.42 27.53
C ALA A 359 -7.58 -1.64 26.67
N LEU A 360 -7.97 -1.13 25.50
CA LEU A 360 -7.11 -0.28 24.67
C LEU A 360 -6.76 1.06 25.36
N LYS A 361 -7.60 1.54 26.28
CA LYS A 361 -7.37 2.77 27.05
C LYS A 361 -6.57 2.55 28.32
N TYR A 362 -6.83 1.47 29.04
CA TYR A 362 -6.36 1.27 30.42
C TYR A 362 -5.57 -0.02 30.65
N GLY A 363 -5.47 -0.91 29.66
CA GLY A 363 -4.90 -2.26 29.77
C GLY A 363 -3.74 -2.54 28.81
N VAL A 364 -3.17 -1.54 28.15
CA VAL A 364 -2.07 -1.72 27.19
C VAL A 364 -0.70 -1.77 27.88
N SER A 365 0.13 -2.75 27.54
CA SER A 365 1.49 -2.88 28.09
C SER A 365 2.38 -3.72 27.18
N GLY A 366 3.69 -3.46 27.20
CA GLY A 366 4.66 -4.32 26.54
C GLY A 366 4.67 -5.74 27.12
N LEU A 367 5.09 -6.71 26.32
CA LEU A 367 5.15 -8.10 26.76
C LEU A 367 6.22 -8.25 27.86
N GLY A 368 5.79 -8.62 29.07
CA GLY A 368 6.65 -8.75 30.26
C GLY A 368 6.74 -7.48 31.11
N GLU A 369 6.12 -6.39 30.69
CA GLU A 369 5.99 -5.17 31.51
C GLU A 369 4.88 -5.34 32.57
N PRO A 370 4.95 -4.61 33.70
CA PRO A 370 3.87 -4.57 34.68
C PRO A 370 2.58 -4.03 34.05
N ALA A 371 1.46 -4.26 34.72
CA ALA A 371 0.20 -3.65 34.31
C ALA A 371 0.32 -2.11 34.39
N PRO A 372 -0.29 -1.38 33.44
CA PRO A 372 -0.24 0.08 33.43
C PRO A 372 -1.04 0.68 34.58
N GLU A 373 -0.78 1.94 34.90
CA GLU A 373 -1.54 2.69 35.90
C GLU A 373 -3.02 2.81 35.48
N GLY A 374 -3.94 2.52 36.40
CA GLY A 374 -5.38 2.52 36.13
C GLY A 374 -5.95 1.19 35.61
N TYR A 375 -5.12 0.16 35.41
CA TYR A 375 -5.58 -1.19 35.11
C TYR A 375 -6.39 -1.79 36.27
N LYS A 376 -7.52 -2.42 35.94
CA LYS A 376 -8.33 -3.18 36.90
C LYS A 376 -7.82 -4.61 36.95
N GLU A 377 -7.41 -5.08 38.13
CA GLU A 377 -6.92 -6.45 38.33
C GLU A 377 -7.91 -7.49 37.80
N GLY A 378 -7.40 -8.49 37.08
CA GLY A 378 -8.22 -9.49 36.37
C GLY A 378 -8.82 -9.02 35.03
N GLY A 379 -8.65 -7.75 34.65
CA GLY A 379 -9.13 -7.22 33.36
C GLY A 379 -8.32 -7.68 32.14
N LEU A 380 -8.85 -7.43 30.95
CA LEU A 380 -8.14 -7.73 29.70
C LEU A 380 -6.91 -6.82 29.54
N ARG A 381 -5.74 -7.42 29.31
CA ARG A 381 -4.51 -6.71 28.92
C ARG A 381 -4.21 -6.94 27.45
N LEU A 382 -3.77 -5.89 26.77
CA LEU A 382 -3.51 -5.87 25.33
C LEU A 382 -2.09 -5.42 24.99
N PRO A 383 -1.61 -5.69 23.77
CA PRO A 383 -0.33 -5.20 23.29
C PRO A 383 -0.26 -3.66 23.27
N PRO A 384 0.95 -3.07 23.33
CA PRO A 384 1.12 -1.62 23.37
C PRO A 384 0.72 -0.97 22.03
N PRO A 385 0.48 0.35 21.98
CA PRO A 385 0.12 1.06 20.75
C PRO A 385 1.16 0.96 19.61
N THR A 386 2.39 0.55 19.91
CA THR A 386 3.43 0.34 18.90
C THR A 386 3.31 -1.02 18.18
N ALA A 387 2.53 -1.96 18.70
CA ALA A 387 2.31 -3.28 18.09
C ALA A 387 1.15 -3.25 17.07
N ILE A 388 1.31 -3.93 15.93
CA ILE A 388 0.26 -4.04 14.90
C ILE A 388 -1.02 -4.69 15.42
N ALA A 389 -0.93 -5.66 16.35
CA ALA A 389 -2.10 -6.24 17.01
C ALA A 389 -3.00 -5.17 17.66
N ASN A 390 -2.40 -4.21 18.39
CA ASN A 390 -3.14 -3.08 18.97
C ASN A 390 -3.77 -2.20 17.87
N ARG A 391 -3.06 -1.98 16.76
CA ARG A 391 -3.56 -1.19 15.62
C ARG A 391 -4.77 -1.84 14.95
N LEU A 392 -4.75 -3.16 14.77
CA LEU A 392 -5.89 -3.91 14.24
C LEU A 392 -7.09 -3.83 15.19
N LEU A 393 -6.87 -4.02 16.50
CA LEU A 393 -7.94 -3.92 17.49
C LEU A 393 -8.53 -2.51 17.56
N THR A 394 -7.68 -1.48 17.51
CA THR A 394 -8.12 -0.08 17.41
C THR A 394 -8.97 0.14 16.16
N ALA A 395 -8.51 -0.35 15.00
CA ALA A 395 -9.25 -0.23 13.76
C ALA A 395 -10.63 -0.89 13.84
N VAL A 396 -10.72 -2.11 14.38
CA VAL A 396 -12.00 -2.81 14.58
C VAL A 396 -12.94 -2.02 15.50
N VAL A 397 -12.44 -1.59 16.67
CA VAL A 397 -13.22 -0.88 17.69
C VAL A 397 -13.68 0.52 17.24
N GLU A 398 -12.92 1.18 16.38
CA GLU A 398 -13.22 2.49 15.80
C GLU A 398 -14.07 2.42 14.52
N GLY A 399 -14.53 1.23 14.12
CA GLY A 399 -15.48 1.06 13.03
C GLY A 399 -14.89 0.76 11.67
N TYR A 400 -13.67 0.21 11.58
CA TYR A 400 -13.22 -0.43 10.32
C TYR A 400 -14.13 -1.59 9.90
N ALA A 401 -14.88 -2.17 10.85
CA ALA A 401 -15.87 -3.21 10.63
C ALA A 401 -17.32 -2.69 10.52
N THR A 402 -17.56 -1.38 10.51
CA THR A 402 -18.91 -0.83 10.26
C THR A 402 -19.06 -0.44 8.79
N ALA A 403 -20.26 -0.60 8.23
CA ALA A 403 -20.55 -0.27 6.83
C ALA A 403 -20.50 1.25 6.51
N VAL A 404 -19.96 2.09 7.41
CA VAL A 404 -20.01 3.56 7.33
C VAL A 404 -18.63 4.13 6.94
N PRO A 405 -18.54 5.00 5.91
CA PRO A 405 -17.27 5.63 5.49
C PRO A 405 -16.61 6.52 6.57
N LYS A 406 -15.27 6.56 6.59
CA LYS A 406 -14.44 7.07 7.71
C LYS A 406 -14.24 8.60 7.84
N ILE A 407 -14.67 9.46 6.92
CA ILE A 407 -14.27 10.89 6.98
C ILE A 407 -15.19 11.74 7.89
N ARG A 408 -14.57 12.27 8.96
CA ARG A 408 -15.02 13.48 9.67
C ARG A 408 -14.42 14.73 9.00
N PRO A 409 -15.15 15.85 8.82
CA PRO A 409 -14.56 17.11 8.39
C PRO A 409 -13.68 17.73 9.47
N ALA A 410 -12.61 18.39 9.01
CA ALA A 410 -11.60 19.05 9.82
C ALA A 410 -12.15 20.33 10.49
N GLN A 411 -12.67 20.20 11.71
CA GLN A 411 -12.72 21.23 12.76
C GLN A 411 -13.52 20.67 13.94
N ALA A 412 -12.84 20.16 14.97
CA ALA A 412 -13.46 19.91 16.27
C ALA A 412 -12.39 19.83 17.36
N GLN A 413 -12.06 20.98 17.95
CA GLN A 413 -11.60 21.02 19.33
C GLN A 413 -12.75 20.52 20.24
N GLN A 414 -12.37 19.67 21.21
CA GLN A 414 -13.10 19.22 22.41
C GLN A 414 -14.45 19.90 22.70
N PHE A 415 -15.57 19.15 22.64
CA PHE A 415 -16.77 19.33 23.49
C PHE A 415 -17.60 18.03 23.56
N PRO A 416 -18.39 17.78 24.64
CA PRO A 416 -18.82 16.44 25.05
C PRO A 416 -20.03 15.85 24.29
N ALA A 417 -20.00 14.51 24.23
CA ALA A 417 -20.89 13.43 23.79
C ALA A 417 -22.37 13.66 23.35
N MET A 418 -23.03 14.79 23.59
CA MET A 418 -24.49 14.90 23.36
C MET A 418 -24.88 15.29 21.92
N TYR A 419 -23.93 15.70 21.08
CA TYR A 419 -24.19 16.16 19.71
C TYR A 419 -24.16 15.08 18.63
N HIS A 420 -23.80 13.83 18.93
CA HIS A 420 -23.57 12.80 17.90
C HIS A 420 -24.84 12.32 17.19
N LEU A 421 -25.99 12.24 17.88
CA LEU A 421 -27.23 11.78 17.26
C LEU A 421 -27.84 12.86 16.36
N ALA A 422 -27.93 14.11 16.84
CA ALA A 422 -28.43 15.24 16.05
C ALA A 422 -27.52 15.57 14.86
N LYS A 423 -26.19 15.46 15.04
CA LYS A 423 -25.21 15.61 13.96
C LYS A 423 -25.23 14.42 13.00
N GLY A 424 -25.43 13.19 13.49
CA GLY A 424 -25.62 12.01 12.64
C GLY A 424 -26.88 12.14 11.79
N LEU A 425 -28.01 12.58 12.38
CA LEU A 425 -29.23 12.89 11.66
C LEU A 425 -29.04 14.04 10.67
N TYR A 426 -28.33 15.10 11.06
CA TYR A 426 -28.02 16.23 10.17
C TYR A 426 -27.11 15.80 9.01
N LEU A 427 -26.10 14.98 9.26
CA LEU A 427 -25.19 14.47 8.23
C LEU A 427 -25.88 13.46 7.32
N LEU A 428 -26.77 12.61 7.84
CA LEU A 428 -27.62 11.74 7.03
C LEU A 428 -28.63 12.57 6.21
N ALA A 429 -29.14 13.65 6.79
CA ALA A 429 -30.06 14.58 6.13
C ALA A 429 -29.38 15.55 5.15
N THR A 430 -28.05 15.67 5.18
CA THR A 430 -27.26 16.57 4.31
C THR A 430 -26.24 15.84 3.43
N SER A 431 -26.09 14.52 3.58
CA SER A 431 -25.24 13.71 2.71
C SER A 431 -25.86 13.57 1.33
N LYS A 432 -25.04 13.81 0.31
CA LYS A 432 -25.40 13.59 -1.09
C LYS A 432 -24.84 12.25 -1.54
N GLU A 433 -25.62 11.51 -2.31
CA GLU A 433 -25.19 10.22 -2.87
C GLU A 433 -24.15 10.43 -3.98
N GLU A 434 -23.19 9.51 -4.12
CA GLU A 434 -22.20 9.54 -5.20
C GLU A 434 -22.56 8.53 -6.29
N TYR A 435 -22.74 9.02 -7.52
CA TYR A 435 -23.04 8.22 -8.70
C TYR A 435 -21.86 8.24 -9.68
N SER A 436 -21.53 7.09 -10.26
CA SER A 436 -20.44 6.95 -11.23
C SER A 436 -20.97 6.81 -12.65
N VAL A 437 -20.50 7.67 -13.55
CA VAL A 437 -20.81 7.68 -14.98
C VAL A 437 -19.55 7.37 -15.77
N ILE A 438 -19.65 6.46 -16.74
CA ILE A 438 -18.53 6.12 -17.63
C ILE A 438 -18.75 6.69 -19.02
N LEU A 439 -17.72 7.34 -19.58
CA LEU A 439 -17.72 7.88 -20.93
C LEU A 439 -17.13 6.84 -21.90
N LEU A 440 -17.96 6.32 -22.79
CA LEU A 440 -17.61 5.31 -23.80
C LEU A 440 -17.79 5.86 -25.22
N GLY A 441 -17.23 5.17 -26.20
CA GLY A 441 -17.31 5.54 -27.62
C GLY A 441 -15.98 5.36 -28.35
N LEU A 442 -16.01 5.43 -29.68
CA LEU A 442 -14.83 5.24 -30.52
C LEU A 442 -13.73 6.29 -30.23
N ASP A 443 -12.51 5.99 -30.66
CA ASP A 443 -11.43 6.97 -30.69
C ASP A 443 -11.83 8.21 -31.50
N ASN A 444 -11.35 9.38 -31.09
CA ASN A 444 -11.69 10.69 -31.68
C ASN A 444 -13.18 11.11 -31.60
N ALA A 445 -14.05 10.34 -30.93
CA ALA A 445 -15.46 10.71 -30.72
C ALA A 445 -15.66 11.98 -29.88
N GLY A 446 -14.63 12.43 -29.14
CA GLY A 446 -14.64 13.65 -28.34
C GLY A 446 -14.96 13.46 -26.85
N LYS A 447 -14.76 12.26 -26.31
CA LYS A 447 -14.98 11.94 -24.88
C LYS A 447 -14.19 12.85 -23.93
N THR A 448 -12.88 12.95 -24.13
CA THR A 448 -12.00 13.79 -23.31
C THR A 448 -12.33 15.27 -23.44
N THR A 449 -12.66 15.72 -24.65
CA THR A 449 -13.09 17.11 -24.89
C THR A 449 -14.39 17.41 -24.16
N PHE A 450 -15.35 16.48 -24.18
CA PHE A 450 -16.60 16.59 -23.42
C PHE A 450 -16.31 16.63 -21.91
N HIS A 451 -15.44 15.75 -21.42
CA HIS A 451 -15.05 15.71 -20.01
C HIS A 451 -14.39 17.01 -19.53
N GLU A 452 -13.50 17.60 -20.35
CA GLU A 452 -12.89 18.90 -20.04
C GLU A 452 -13.91 20.05 -20.03
N GLN A 453 -14.96 19.99 -20.88
CA GLN A 453 -16.06 20.96 -20.79
C GLN A 453 -16.90 20.80 -19.53
N VAL A 454 -17.18 19.56 -19.11
CA VAL A 454 -17.86 19.31 -17.84
C VAL A 454 -17.03 19.88 -16.68
N LYS A 455 -15.70 19.68 -16.69
CA LYS A 455 -14.81 20.26 -15.68
C LYS A 455 -14.89 21.79 -15.67
N SER A 456 -14.87 22.42 -16.84
CA SER A 456 -14.96 23.88 -16.97
C SER A 456 -16.28 24.45 -16.43
N LEU A 457 -17.39 23.74 -16.65
CA LEU A 457 -18.73 24.21 -16.28
C LEU A 457 -19.11 23.91 -14.82
N PHE A 458 -18.58 22.84 -14.22
CA PHE A 458 -19.08 22.32 -12.95
C PHE A 458 -18.02 22.17 -11.84
N LEU A 459 -16.72 22.31 -12.13
CA LEU A 459 -15.71 22.35 -11.06
C LEU A 459 -15.58 23.75 -10.46
N PRO A 460 -15.27 23.85 -9.14
CA PRO A 460 -14.97 25.12 -8.50
C PRO A 460 -13.84 25.86 -9.23
N GLY A 461 -14.06 27.15 -9.50
CA GLY A 461 -13.07 28.01 -10.16
C GLY A 461 -13.14 28.03 -11.69
N ASN A 462 -14.09 27.31 -12.30
CA ASN A 462 -14.41 27.33 -13.74
C ASN A 462 -13.15 27.33 -14.63
N PRO A 463 -12.29 26.30 -14.55
CA PRO A 463 -11.05 26.26 -15.31
C PRO A 463 -11.31 26.30 -16.82
N ASP A 464 -10.43 26.94 -17.58
CA ASP A 464 -10.53 26.93 -19.05
C ASP A 464 -10.44 25.48 -19.57
N PRO A 465 -11.32 25.07 -20.51
CA PRO A 465 -11.33 23.70 -21.01
C PRO A 465 -10.10 23.43 -21.87
N LYS A 466 -9.40 22.32 -21.60
CA LYS A 466 -8.23 21.90 -22.39
C LYS A 466 -8.67 21.21 -23.69
N LEU A 467 -9.09 22.00 -24.68
CA LEU A 467 -9.67 21.50 -25.94
C LEU A 467 -8.66 20.81 -26.88
N LYS A 468 -7.34 21.05 -26.71
CA LYS A 468 -6.29 20.34 -27.44
C LYS A 468 -5.93 19.05 -26.73
N THR A 469 -6.70 18.00 -27.00
CA THR A 469 -6.54 16.69 -26.37
C THR A 469 -5.76 15.71 -27.26
N VAL A 470 -4.93 14.88 -26.64
CA VAL A 470 -4.33 13.69 -27.27
C VAL A 470 -5.19 12.45 -26.92
N PRO A 471 -5.10 11.33 -27.68
CA PRO A 471 -5.83 10.12 -27.32
C PRO A 471 -5.51 9.67 -25.89
N THR A 472 -6.55 9.43 -25.08
CA THR A 472 -6.39 9.01 -23.68
C THR A 472 -5.78 7.62 -23.60
N VAL A 473 -4.65 7.53 -22.91
CA VAL A 473 -4.01 6.27 -22.50
C VAL A 473 -4.34 6.05 -21.02
N GLY A 474 -5.03 4.95 -20.71
CA GLY A 474 -5.54 4.71 -19.35
C GLY A 474 -6.90 5.38 -19.10
N GLN A 475 -7.01 6.14 -18.01
CA GLN A 475 -8.25 6.78 -17.54
C GLN A 475 -8.01 8.21 -17.04
N ASN A 476 -9.02 9.07 -17.16
CA ASN A 476 -9.09 10.40 -16.57
C ASN A 476 -10.39 10.50 -15.77
N VAL A 477 -10.32 10.98 -14.52
CA VAL A 477 -11.46 10.94 -13.59
C VAL A 477 -11.68 12.31 -12.97
N SER A 478 -12.93 12.76 -12.88
CA SER A 478 -13.30 13.91 -12.07
C SER A 478 -14.62 13.68 -11.36
N THR A 479 -14.81 14.32 -10.22
CA THR A 479 -16.10 14.36 -9.52
C THR A 479 -16.62 15.79 -9.55
N ILE A 480 -17.85 15.98 -10.03
CA ILE A 480 -18.56 17.26 -9.98
C ILE A 480 -19.61 17.23 -8.87
N THR A 481 -19.87 18.38 -8.25
CA THR A 481 -20.85 18.51 -7.17
C THR A 481 -22.14 19.09 -7.74
N LEU A 482 -23.23 18.32 -7.66
CA LEU A 482 -24.58 18.75 -8.04
C LEU A 482 -25.41 19.08 -6.78
N PRO A 483 -26.61 19.70 -6.91
CA PRO A 483 -27.44 20.07 -5.77
C PRO A 483 -27.77 18.92 -4.81
N ASP A 484 -28.02 17.71 -5.32
CA ASP A 484 -28.48 16.56 -4.53
C ASP A 484 -27.55 15.35 -4.57
N MET A 485 -26.51 15.38 -5.42
CA MET A 485 -25.59 14.26 -5.62
C MET A 485 -24.16 14.71 -5.95
N TYR A 486 -23.22 13.77 -5.85
CA TYR A 486 -21.90 13.84 -6.47
C TYR A 486 -21.88 12.98 -7.73
N LEU A 487 -21.40 13.52 -8.85
CA LEU A 487 -21.32 12.78 -10.10
C LEU A 487 -19.85 12.56 -10.47
N LYS A 488 -19.40 11.31 -10.39
CA LYS A 488 -18.04 10.88 -10.73
C LYS A 488 -17.99 10.41 -12.17
N ILE A 489 -17.17 11.05 -12.99
CA ILE A 489 -17.10 10.83 -14.42
C ILE A 489 -15.76 10.17 -14.77
N TRP A 490 -15.83 9.02 -15.43
CA TRP A 490 -14.69 8.24 -15.90
C TRP A 490 -14.53 8.35 -17.41
N ASP A 491 -13.52 9.09 -17.87
CA ASP A 491 -13.13 9.16 -19.29
C ASP A 491 -12.10 8.06 -19.58
N VAL A 492 -12.49 7.10 -20.43
CA VAL A 492 -11.66 5.94 -20.80
C VAL A 492 -11.26 5.98 -22.28
N GLY A 493 -10.07 5.45 -22.59
CA GLY A 493 -9.55 5.43 -23.95
C GLY A 493 -10.45 4.70 -24.95
N GLY A 494 -10.71 5.32 -26.11
CA GLY A 494 -11.57 4.76 -27.17
C GLY A 494 -10.85 3.98 -28.28
N GLN A 495 -9.51 3.93 -28.23
CA GLN A 495 -8.72 3.19 -29.22
C GLN A 495 -8.98 1.69 -29.11
N HIS A 496 -9.06 1.00 -30.25
CA HIS A 496 -9.38 -0.43 -30.29
C HIS A 496 -8.55 -1.30 -29.33
N SER A 497 -7.24 -1.01 -29.17
CA SER A 497 -6.36 -1.72 -28.23
C SER A 497 -6.72 -1.52 -26.75
N LEU A 498 -7.36 -0.41 -26.40
CA LEU A 498 -7.70 -0.04 -25.02
C LEU A 498 -9.14 -0.40 -24.63
N ARG A 499 -10.03 -0.69 -25.59
CA ARG A 499 -11.45 -1.04 -25.32
C ARG A 499 -11.61 -2.27 -24.43
N ARG A 500 -10.63 -3.18 -24.43
CA ARG A 500 -10.60 -4.35 -23.52
C ARG A 500 -10.63 -3.97 -22.04
N LEU A 501 -10.21 -2.76 -21.69
CA LEU A 501 -10.21 -2.27 -20.31
C LEU A 501 -11.60 -1.77 -19.86
N TRP A 502 -12.55 -1.53 -20.77
CA TRP A 502 -13.87 -1.00 -20.43
C TRP A 502 -14.62 -1.90 -19.44
N GLN A 503 -14.47 -3.22 -19.59
CA GLN A 503 -15.09 -4.22 -18.72
C GLN A 503 -14.69 -4.06 -17.24
N SER A 504 -13.47 -3.58 -16.95
CA SER A 504 -13.02 -3.35 -15.58
C SER A 504 -13.77 -2.22 -14.86
N TYR A 505 -14.62 -1.47 -15.56
CA TYR A 505 -15.37 -0.35 -15.03
C TYR A 505 -16.89 -0.58 -14.94
N TYR A 506 -17.42 -1.60 -15.62
CA TYR A 506 -18.87 -1.82 -15.71
C TYR A 506 -19.52 -2.07 -14.35
N ALA A 507 -18.91 -2.93 -13.52
CA ALA A 507 -19.37 -3.21 -12.16
C ALA A 507 -19.52 -1.96 -11.25
N SER A 508 -18.89 -0.83 -11.61
CA SER A 508 -18.96 0.42 -10.85
C SER A 508 -19.78 1.51 -11.55
N ALA A 509 -20.31 1.26 -12.75
CA ALA A 509 -21.04 2.25 -13.54
C ALA A 509 -22.53 2.27 -13.14
N HIS A 510 -23.01 3.44 -12.71
CA HIS A 510 -24.43 3.69 -12.46
C HIS A 510 -25.14 4.22 -13.72
N ALA A 511 -24.38 4.79 -14.66
CA ALA A 511 -24.84 5.16 -15.99
C ALA A 511 -23.70 5.15 -17.01
N ILE A 512 -24.05 5.00 -18.28
CA ILE A 512 -23.12 5.04 -19.40
C ILE A 512 -23.44 6.25 -20.28
N VAL A 513 -22.44 7.05 -20.63
CA VAL A 513 -22.54 8.07 -21.66
C VAL A 513 -21.73 7.62 -22.87
N PHE A 514 -22.42 7.22 -23.92
CA PHE A 514 -21.83 6.75 -25.17
C PHE A 514 -21.76 7.90 -26.19
N ILE A 515 -20.55 8.30 -26.57
CA ILE A 515 -20.30 9.47 -27.41
C ILE A 515 -20.03 9.02 -28.85
N ILE A 516 -20.81 9.56 -29.79
CA ILE A 516 -20.75 9.28 -31.22
C ILE A 516 -20.21 10.52 -31.95
N ASP A 517 -19.22 10.33 -32.81
CA ASP A 517 -18.79 11.35 -33.76
C ASP A 517 -19.82 11.44 -34.90
N SER A 518 -20.61 12.50 -34.94
CA SER A 518 -21.66 12.66 -35.95
C SER A 518 -21.10 12.90 -37.36
N THR A 519 -19.79 13.13 -37.52
CA THR A 519 -19.12 13.32 -38.82
C THR A 519 -18.45 12.05 -39.35
N ASP A 520 -18.33 11.02 -38.51
CA ASP A 520 -17.58 9.79 -38.81
C ASP A 520 -18.51 8.56 -38.98
N ILE A 521 -19.82 8.78 -39.06
CA ILE A 521 -20.85 7.72 -39.16
C ILE A 521 -21.60 7.72 -40.50
N GLY A 522 -21.00 8.33 -41.53
CA GLY A 522 -21.51 8.31 -42.90
C GLY A 522 -22.86 9.02 -43.05
N ASN A 523 -23.85 8.37 -43.68
CA ASN A 523 -25.20 8.90 -43.89
C ASN A 523 -26.16 8.68 -42.70
N GLY A 524 -25.71 7.94 -41.67
CA GLY A 524 -26.47 7.66 -40.45
C GLY A 524 -27.54 6.57 -40.59
N THR A 525 -27.55 5.80 -41.68
CA THR A 525 -28.50 4.70 -41.91
C THR A 525 -27.77 3.38 -42.15
N LEU A 526 -28.19 2.31 -41.46
CA LEU A 526 -27.60 0.97 -41.60
C LEU A 526 -27.85 0.30 -42.96
N GLU A 527 -28.54 0.96 -43.89
CA GLU A 527 -28.89 0.43 -45.21
C GLU A 527 -28.05 1.14 -46.28
N ASN A 528 -27.19 0.39 -46.98
CA ASN A 528 -26.36 0.84 -48.11
C ASN A 528 -25.31 1.94 -47.82
N ASP A 529 -24.77 2.03 -46.61
CA ASP A 529 -23.65 2.93 -46.33
C ASP A 529 -22.31 2.17 -46.25
N SER A 530 -21.41 2.47 -47.19
CA SER A 530 -20.02 1.99 -47.19
C SER A 530 -19.03 3.08 -46.78
N SER A 531 -19.51 4.19 -46.23
CA SER A 531 -18.71 5.34 -45.81
C SER A 531 -18.75 5.53 -44.28
N GLY A 532 -17.62 5.92 -43.69
CA GLY A 532 -17.49 6.11 -42.25
C GLY A 532 -17.39 4.83 -41.43
N ARG A 533 -17.57 4.96 -40.10
CA ARG A 533 -17.39 3.93 -39.07
C ARG A 533 -18.69 3.55 -38.36
N LEU A 534 -19.84 3.74 -39.02
CA LEU A 534 -21.16 3.46 -38.45
C LEU A 534 -21.29 2.01 -37.93
N ASP A 535 -20.84 1.04 -38.72
CA ASP A 535 -20.88 -0.37 -38.33
C ASP A 535 -19.95 -0.70 -37.14
N GLU A 536 -18.77 -0.09 -37.09
CA GLU A 536 -17.87 -0.24 -35.93
C GLU A 536 -18.52 0.35 -34.67
N CYS A 537 -19.11 1.54 -34.78
CA CYS A 537 -19.84 2.19 -33.70
C CYS A 537 -20.99 1.31 -33.19
N ARG A 538 -21.77 0.74 -34.11
CA ARG A 538 -22.87 -0.19 -33.82
C ARG A 538 -22.37 -1.41 -33.06
N LEU A 539 -21.36 -2.11 -33.58
CA LEU A 539 -20.83 -3.32 -32.97
C LEU A 539 -20.27 -3.06 -31.56
N VAL A 540 -19.59 -1.93 -31.37
CA VAL A 540 -19.07 -1.54 -30.05
C VAL A 540 -20.20 -1.21 -29.07
N LEU A 541 -21.26 -0.53 -29.53
CA LEU A 541 -22.42 -0.25 -28.68
C LEU A 541 -23.17 -1.55 -28.33
N GLU A 542 -23.38 -2.46 -29.29
CA GLU A 542 -23.97 -3.79 -29.04
C GLU A 542 -23.15 -4.57 -28.01
N ASP A 543 -21.82 -4.62 -28.14
CA ASP A 543 -20.92 -5.31 -27.19
C ASP A 543 -21.04 -4.76 -25.77
N VAL A 544 -21.09 -3.43 -25.62
CA VAL A 544 -21.33 -2.78 -24.33
C VAL A 544 -22.66 -3.23 -23.75
N LEU A 545 -23.76 -3.16 -24.53
CA LEU A 545 -25.11 -3.46 -24.04
C LEU A 545 -25.34 -4.93 -23.69
N GLN A 546 -24.61 -5.85 -24.35
CA GLN A 546 -24.69 -7.29 -24.14
C GLN A 546 -23.91 -7.78 -22.91
N HIS A 547 -23.01 -6.96 -22.37
CA HIS A 547 -22.23 -7.35 -21.20
C HIS A 547 -23.12 -7.40 -19.95
N SER A 548 -23.05 -8.51 -19.20
CA SER A 548 -23.90 -8.77 -18.03
C SER A 548 -23.82 -7.68 -16.96
N GLU A 549 -22.62 -7.13 -16.71
CA GLU A 549 -22.44 -6.05 -15.73
C GLU A 549 -23.03 -4.69 -16.15
N THR A 550 -23.52 -4.55 -17.39
CA THR A 550 -24.21 -3.34 -17.87
C THR A 550 -25.71 -3.54 -18.01
N GLU A 551 -26.22 -4.70 -17.61
CA GLU A 551 -27.64 -5.02 -17.63
C GLU A 551 -28.41 -4.03 -16.74
N GLY A 552 -29.48 -3.44 -17.28
CA GLY A 552 -30.28 -2.43 -16.56
C GLY A 552 -29.63 -1.05 -16.39
N VAL A 553 -28.34 -0.87 -16.72
CA VAL A 553 -27.64 0.42 -16.59
C VAL A 553 -28.17 1.42 -17.63
N PRO A 554 -28.65 2.62 -17.22
CA PRO A 554 -29.11 3.68 -18.14
C PRO A 554 -28.02 4.15 -19.10
N VAL A 555 -28.40 4.46 -20.35
CA VAL A 555 -27.45 4.86 -21.41
C VAL A 555 -27.84 6.18 -22.07
N LEU A 556 -27.01 7.22 -21.90
CA LEU A 556 -27.08 8.44 -22.69
C LEU A 556 -26.25 8.27 -23.96
N VAL A 557 -26.84 8.51 -25.12
CA VAL A 557 -26.09 8.63 -26.37
C VAL A 557 -25.92 10.12 -26.71
N LEU A 558 -24.68 10.55 -26.88
CA LEU A 558 -24.36 11.91 -27.29
C LEU A 558 -23.93 11.92 -28.76
N ALA A 559 -24.74 12.55 -29.60
CA ALA A 559 -24.39 12.89 -30.98
C ALA A 559 -23.47 14.12 -30.94
N ASN A 560 -22.16 13.88 -30.93
CA ASN A 560 -21.14 14.93 -30.80
C ASN A 560 -20.70 15.50 -32.15
N LYS A 561 -20.07 16.68 -32.14
CA LYS A 561 -19.61 17.45 -33.30
C LYS A 561 -20.75 18.04 -34.14
N GLN A 562 -21.88 18.35 -33.51
CA GLN A 562 -23.04 19.00 -34.15
C GLN A 562 -22.77 20.47 -34.53
N ASP A 563 -21.60 21.01 -34.19
CA ASP A 563 -21.09 22.30 -34.67
C ASP A 563 -20.60 22.27 -36.13
N ARG A 564 -20.40 21.07 -36.70
CA ARG A 564 -19.89 20.92 -38.06
C ARG A 564 -21.00 20.79 -39.09
N GLU A 565 -20.83 21.44 -40.25
CA GLU A 565 -21.80 21.39 -41.36
C GLU A 565 -21.98 19.99 -41.96
N ASP A 566 -20.94 19.15 -41.90
CA ASP A 566 -20.94 17.77 -42.41
C ASP A 566 -21.43 16.74 -41.37
N CYS A 567 -22.02 17.19 -40.25
CA CYS A 567 -22.56 16.28 -39.25
C CYS A 567 -23.87 15.62 -39.68
N VAL A 568 -24.07 14.38 -39.25
CA VAL A 568 -25.35 13.68 -39.35
C VAL A 568 -26.35 14.25 -38.35
N GLU A 569 -27.56 14.51 -38.83
CA GLU A 569 -28.67 14.97 -37.98
C GLU A 569 -28.99 13.95 -36.87
N VAL A 570 -29.20 14.46 -35.65
CA VAL A 570 -29.47 13.61 -34.46
C VAL A 570 -30.64 12.65 -34.65
N VAL A 571 -31.67 13.06 -35.40
CA VAL A 571 -32.84 12.21 -35.70
C VAL A 571 -32.42 10.96 -36.48
N ARG A 572 -31.46 11.07 -37.40
CA ARG A 572 -30.94 9.92 -38.15
C ARG A 572 -30.11 9.01 -37.28
N ILE A 573 -29.28 9.55 -36.38
CA ILE A 573 -28.53 8.75 -35.41
C ILE A 573 -29.49 7.98 -34.50
N LYS A 574 -30.56 8.65 -34.05
CA LYS A 574 -31.59 8.06 -33.20
C LYS A 574 -32.33 6.93 -33.91
N GLU A 575 -32.97 7.19 -35.04
CA GLU A 575 -33.80 6.19 -35.74
C GLU A 575 -32.97 5.15 -36.50
N GLY A 576 -31.82 5.55 -37.05
CA GLY A 576 -30.98 4.73 -37.92
C GLY A 576 -29.98 3.84 -37.20
N LEU A 577 -29.54 4.21 -35.99
CA LEU A 577 -28.56 3.44 -35.20
C LEU A 577 -29.12 3.08 -33.82
N VAL A 578 -29.38 4.06 -32.97
CA VAL A 578 -29.67 3.82 -31.55
C VAL A 578 -30.92 2.97 -31.39
N LYS A 579 -32.02 3.34 -32.05
CA LYS A 579 -33.27 2.59 -32.00
C LYS A 579 -33.09 1.14 -32.47
N LYS A 580 -32.41 0.93 -33.60
CA LYS A 580 -32.15 -0.42 -34.14
C LYS A 580 -31.28 -1.27 -33.19
N VAL A 581 -30.34 -0.67 -32.46
CA VAL A 581 -29.51 -1.37 -31.47
C VAL A 581 -30.30 -1.69 -30.20
N PHE A 582 -31.11 -0.76 -29.70
CA PHE A 582 -31.87 -0.93 -28.45
C PHE A 582 -33.16 -1.74 -28.62
N GLU A 583 -33.74 -1.80 -29.83
CA GLU A 583 -34.92 -2.62 -30.16
C GLU A 583 -34.58 -3.93 -30.88
N GLY A 584 -33.30 -4.18 -31.20
CA GLY A 584 -32.85 -5.37 -31.92
C GLY A 584 -32.82 -6.63 -31.04
N GLU A 585 -32.73 -7.81 -31.67
CA GLU A 585 -32.68 -9.13 -31.01
C GLU A 585 -31.57 -9.28 -29.95
N LYS A 586 -30.59 -8.38 -30.00
CA LYS A 586 -29.40 -8.34 -29.15
C LYS A 586 -29.57 -7.47 -27.89
N ALA A 587 -30.69 -6.76 -27.73
CA ALA A 587 -30.95 -5.97 -26.54
C ALA A 587 -31.39 -6.91 -25.39
N SER A 588 -30.53 -7.06 -24.38
CA SER A 588 -30.73 -8.00 -23.27
C SER A 588 -31.75 -7.54 -22.22
N SER A 589 -32.06 -6.23 -22.14
CA SER A 589 -32.93 -5.68 -21.10
C SER A 589 -33.56 -4.33 -21.49
N ILE A 590 -34.77 -4.05 -20.99
CA ILE A 590 -35.37 -2.70 -21.04
C ILE A 590 -34.50 -1.77 -20.18
N ARG A 591 -34.08 -0.63 -20.74
CA ARG A 591 -33.26 0.37 -20.04
C ARG A 591 -33.64 1.78 -20.49
N ASP A 592 -33.50 2.75 -19.60
CA ASP A 592 -33.69 4.15 -19.97
C ASP A 592 -32.57 4.59 -20.92
N SER A 593 -32.95 5.24 -22.02
CA SER A 593 -32.02 5.72 -23.02
C SER A 593 -32.49 6.99 -23.69
N ARG A 594 -31.53 7.86 -24.00
CA ARG A 594 -31.79 9.14 -24.67
C ARG A 594 -30.69 9.48 -25.65
N VAL A 595 -31.04 10.19 -26.73
CA VAL A 595 -30.07 10.74 -27.67
C VAL A 595 -30.11 12.26 -27.57
N LEU A 596 -28.97 12.90 -27.32
CA LEU A 596 -28.84 14.36 -27.26
C LEU A 596 -27.80 14.89 -28.25
N PRO A 597 -28.05 16.03 -28.92
CA PRO A 597 -27.02 16.76 -29.66
C PRO A 597 -26.02 17.40 -28.69
N VAL A 598 -24.73 17.33 -29.02
CA VAL A 598 -23.69 18.05 -28.29
C VAL A 598 -22.61 18.57 -29.24
N SER A 599 -21.98 19.69 -28.88
CA SER A 599 -20.65 20.03 -29.36
C SER A 599 -19.73 20.12 -28.15
N ALA A 600 -18.88 19.10 -27.98
CA ALA A 600 -17.84 19.12 -26.97
C ALA A 600 -16.83 20.26 -27.19
N LEU A 601 -16.70 20.76 -28.43
CA LEU A 601 -15.77 21.87 -28.71
C LEU A 601 -16.29 23.19 -28.15
N THR A 602 -17.57 23.50 -28.39
CA THR A 602 -18.19 24.77 -27.93
C THR A 602 -18.80 24.67 -26.53
N GLY A 603 -19.04 23.47 -26.03
CA GLY A 603 -19.74 23.22 -24.77
C GLY A 603 -21.27 23.21 -24.88
N THR A 604 -21.84 23.41 -26.09
CA THR A 604 -23.28 23.34 -26.33
C THR A 604 -23.82 21.93 -26.06
N GLY A 605 -24.87 21.79 -25.25
CA GLY A 605 -25.49 20.50 -24.92
C GLY A 605 -24.86 19.78 -23.71
N VAL A 606 -23.75 20.29 -23.16
CA VAL A 606 -23.02 19.62 -22.07
C VAL A 606 -23.79 19.70 -20.74
N LYS A 607 -24.46 20.82 -20.47
CA LYS A 607 -25.25 20.97 -19.24
C LYS A 607 -26.45 20.03 -19.25
N GLU A 608 -27.15 19.96 -20.38
CA GLU A 608 -28.31 19.09 -20.60
C GLU A 608 -27.94 17.61 -20.47
N ALA A 609 -26.74 17.22 -20.91
CA ALA A 609 -26.21 15.87 -20.73
C ALA A 609 -25.93 15.52 -19.25
N VAL A 610 -25.35 16.46 -18.50
CA VAL A 610 -25.12 16.30 -17.05
C VAL A 610 -26.44 16.28 -16.28
N GLU A 611 -27.39 17.15 -16.66
CA GLU A 611 -28.72 17.20 -16.07
C GLU A 611 -29.47 15.87 -16.26
N TRP A 612 -29.45 15.28 -17.47
CA TRP A 612 -30.04 13.96 -17.68
C TRP A 612 -29.41 12.88 -16.79
N SER A 613 -28.08 12.92 -16.66
CA SER A 613 -27.34 12.03 -15.77
C SER A 613 -27.72 12.20 -14.29
N SER A 614 -28.19 13.40 -13.91
CA SER A 614 -28.65 13.71 -12.55
C SER A 614 -30.13 13.39 -12.28
N THR A 615 -30.96 13.26 -13.31
CA THR A 615 -32.39 12.93 -13.16
C THR A 615 -32.66 11.45 -12.87
N MET A 616 -31.62 10.63 -12.77
CA MET A 616 -31.69 9.17 -12.59
C MET A 616 -32.07 8.70 -11.18
N ASP A 617 -32.17 9.61 -10.20
CA ASP A 617 -32.54 9.33 -8.80
C ASP A 617 -33.91 8.61 -8.66
N GLY A 618 -34.83 8.83 -9.61
CA GLY A 618 -36.13 8.13 -9.65
C GLY A 618 -36.06 6.66 -10.12
N CYS A 619 -35.10 6.31 -10.99
CA CYS A 619 -34.93 4.95 -11.52
C CYS A 619 -34.00 4.09 -10.65
N LEU A 620 -32.96 4.69 -10.06
CA LEU A 620 -31.94 3.97 -9.28
C LEU A 620 -32.44 3.55 -7.88
N ARG A 621 -33.36 4.33 -7.26
CA ARG A 621 -34.02 3.92 -5.99
C ARG A 621 -34.95 2.72 -6.14
N GLY A 622 -35.50 2.48 -7.33
CA GLY A 622 -36.39 1.35 -7.61
C GLY A 622 -35.68 -0.01 -7.71
N MET A 623 -34.38 -0.03 -8.02
CA MET A 623 -33.61 -1.28 -8.16
C MET A 623 -32.97 -1.76 -6.85
N ILE A 624 -32.96 -0.94 -5.80
CA ILE A 624 -32.39 -1.29 -4.48
C ILE A 624 -33.46 -1.96 -3.57
N PHE A 625 -34.76 -1.90 -3.92
CA PHE A 625 -35.87 -2.37 -3.08
C PHE A 625 -36.74 -3.48 -3.69
N THR A 626 -36.25 -4.26 -4.66
CA THR A 626 -37.00 -5.42 -5.17
C THR A 626 -36.18 -6.70 -5.12
N THR A 627 -35.92 -7.20 -3.91
CA THR A 627 -35.79 -8.62 -3.65
C THR A 627 -36.48 -8.92 -2.33
N GLU A 628 -37.46 -9.82 -2.37
CA GLU A 628 -38.27 -10.36 -1.26
C GLU A 628 -39.47 -9.51 -0.80
N GLU A 629 -40.50 -9.42 -1.64
CA GLU A 629 -41.90 -9.53 -1.21
C GLU A 629 -42.78 -9.71 -2.45
N GLU A 630 -42.92 -10.95 -2.94
CA GLU A 630 -44.09 -11.46 -3.66
C GLU A 630 -43.77 -12.85 -4.25
N THR A 631 -44.02 -13.90 -3.47
CA THR A 631 -44.62 -15.16 -3.96
C THR A 631 -45.07 -16.00 -2.76
N VAL A 632 -46.40 -16.02 -2.56
CA VAL A 632 -47.28 -16.96 -1.83
C VAL A 632 -46.99 -17.28 -0.37
#